data_AF-A0A3D1H6Q8-F1
#
_entry.id   AF-A0A3D1H6Q8-F1
#
_cell.length_a   1.000
_cell.length_b   1.000
_cell.length_c   1.000
_cell.angle_alpha   90.00
_cell.angle_beta   90.00
_cell.angle_gamma   90.00
#
_symmetry.space_group_name_H-M   'P 1'
#
loop_
_entity.id
_entity.type
_entity.pdbx_description
1 polymer ?
#
loop_
_entity_poly.entity_id
_entity_poly.type
_entity_poly.pdbx_seq_one_letter_code
_entity_poly.pdbx_strand_id
1 'polypeptide(L)'
;MSTPKEIDIINGRFTDREAQEILLNIFSTKIQFHELKNLRSLEQTGKQDNVAKKRIPELRMGIDELLRIVAEAKKNNQILTIHSTITVSIVDK
;
A
#
# COMPACT_ATOMS: atom_id res chain seq x y z
N MET A 1 -19.07 -17.54 11.96
CA MET A 1 -17.95 -16.57 12.03
C MET A 1 -16.64 -17.35 11.95
N SER A 2 -15.91 -17.23 10.85
CA SER A 2 -14.60 -17.88 10.70
C SER A 2 -13.54 -17.12 11.48
N THR A 3 -12.63 -17.84 12.15
CA THR A 3 -11.49 -17.24 12.84
C THR A 3 -10.60 -16.47 11.84
N PRO A 4 -10.22 -15.22 12.14
CA PRO A 4 -9.29 -14.46 11.31
C PRO A 4 -7.98 -15.23 11.09
N LYS A 5 -7.45 -15.21 9.88
CA LYS A 5 -6.12 -15.75 9.57
C LYS A 5 -5.16 -14.59 9.30
N GLU A 6 -3.99 -14.66 9.94
CA GLU A 6 -2.90 -13.69 9.75
C GLU A 6 -1.85 -14.27 8.81
N ILE A 7 -1.37 -13.43 7.90
CA ILE A 7 -0.34 -13.76 6.92
C ILE A 7 0.69 -12.64 6.93
N ASP A 8 1.92 -12.96 7.30
CA ASP A 8 3.03 -12.00 7.24
C ASP A 8 3.48 -11.78 5.80
N ILE A 9 3.60 -10.52 5.41
CA ILE A 9 4.02 -10.11 4.05
C ILE A 9 5.44 -9.57 4.06
N ILE A 10 5.80 -8.82 5.10
CA ILE A 10 7.14 -8.32 5.29
C ILE A 10 7.51 -8.56 6.75
N ASN A 11 8.65 -9.21 6.96
CA ASN A 11 9.25 -9.33 8.26
C ASN A 11 10.77 -9.32 8.10
N GLY A 12 11.42 -8.22 8.48
CA GLY A 12 12.87 -8.14 8.36
C GLY A 12 13.44 -6.75 8.61
N ARG A 13 14.77 -6.68 8.42
CA ARG A 13 15.55 -5.45 8.43
C ARG A 13 16.04 -5.16 7.03
N PHE A 14 15.90 -3.91 6.61
CA PHE A 14 16.14 -3.48 5.26
C PHE A 14 17.01 -2.23 5.27
N THR A 15 17.91 -2.12 4.28
CA THR A 15 18.57 -0.85 3.96
C THR A 15 17.53 0.18 3.50
N ASP A 16 17.92 1.46 3.45
CA ASP A 16 17.08 2.54 2.92
C ASP A 16 16.57 2.22 1.50
N ARG A 17 17.44 1.66 0.65
CA ARG A 17 17.10 1.29 -0.73
C ARG A 17 16.11 0.14 -0.81
N GLU A 18 16.37 -0.95 -0.07
CA GLU A 18 15.49 -2.12 -0.05
C GLU A 18 14.12 -1.78 0.54
N ALA A 19 14.11 -1.00 1.63
CA ALA A 19 12.88 -0.51 2.24
C ALA A 19 12.06 0.32 1.25
N GLN A 20 12.70 1.27 0.56
CA GLN A 20 12.05 2.09 -0.45
C GLN A 20 11.43 1.24 -1.56
N GLU A 21 12.20 0.29 -2.11
CA GLU A 21 11.74 -0.56 -3.21
C GLU A 21 10.53 -1.40 -2.83
N ILE A 22 10.63 -2.16 -1.72
CA ILE A 22 9.56 -3.05 -1.26
C ILE A 22 8.28 -2.26 -0.96
N LEU A 23 8.41 -1.16 -0.23
CA LEU A 23 7.26 -0.35 0.19
C LEU A 23 6.61 0.35 -1.00
N LEU A 24 7.39 0.95 -1.91
CA LEU A 24 6.85 1.57 -3.12
C LEU A 24 6.13 0.56 -4.02
N ASN A 25 6.64 -0.66 -4.13
CA ASN A 25 6.01 -1.71 -4.94
C ASN A 25 4.62 -2.10 -4.40
N ILE A 26 4.47 -2.22 -3.08
CA ILE A 26 3.17 -2.53 -2.45
C ILE A 26 2.16 -1.41 -2.70
N PHE A 27 2.55 -0.16 -2.46
CA PHE A 27 1.65 0.97 -2.68
C PHE A 27 1.29 1.13 -4.16
N SER A 28 2.27 0.96 -5.06
CA SER A 28 2.05 1.07 -6.51
C SER A 28 1.05 0.03 -7.00
N THR A 29 1.17 -1.23 -6.53
CA THR A 29 0.22 -2.29 -6.86
C THR A 29 -1.21 -1.92 -6.45
N LYS A 30 -1.38 -1.34 -5.25
CA LYS A 30 -2.70 -0.94 -4.75
C LYS A 30 -3.26 0.28 -5.48
N ILE A 31 -2.41 1.24 -5.86
CA ILE A 31 -2.81 2.39 -6.70
C ILE A 31 -3.29 1.90 -8.06
N GLN A 32 -2.50 1.03 -8.73
CA GLN A 32 -2.85 0.46 -10.04
C GLN A 32 -4.19 -0.28 -10.02
N PHE A 33 -4.49 -1.03 -8.95
CA PHE A 33 -5.79 -1.67 -8.77
C PHE A 33 -6.95 -0.66 -8.79
N HIS A 34 -6.80 0.47 -8.09
CA HIS A 34 -7.82 1.51 -8.06
C HIS A 34 -7.90 2.29 -9.39
N GLU A 35 -6.77 2.54 -10.05
CA GLU A 35 -6.73 3.19 -11.37
C GLU A 35 -7.45 2.35 -12.42
N LEU A 36 -7.17 1.03 -12.46
CA LEU A 36 -7.85 0.11 -13.37
C LEU A 36 -9.36 0.04 -13.08
N LYS A 37 -9.76 0.02 -11.81
CA LYS A 37 -11.18 0.05 -11.43
C LYS A 37 -11.86 1.34 -11.87
N ASN A 38 -11.19 2.47 -11.70
CA ASN A 38 -11.69 3.77 -12.14
C ASN A 38 -11.86 3.83 -13.66
N LEU A 39 -10.87 3.32 -14.41
CA LEU A 39 -10.94 3.25 -15.87
C LEU A 39 -12.16 2.44 -16.33
N ARG A 40 -12.37 1.25 -15.75
CA ARG A 40 -13.54 0.41 -16.05
C ARG A 40 -14.87 1.12 -15.75
N SER A 41 -14.95 1.83 -14.62
CA SER A 41 -16.15 2.62 -14.28
C SER A 41 -16.41 3.71 -15.30
N LEU A 42 -15.36 4.41 -15.74
CA LEU A 42 -15.47 5.47 -16.74
C LEU A 42 -15.93 4.92 -18.10
N GLU A 43 -15.37 3.80 -18.54
CA GLU A 43 -15.76 3.14 -19.80
C GLU A 43 -17.21 2.65 -19.78
N GLN A 44 -17.66 2.08 -18.65
CA GLN A 44 -19.00 1.49 -18.54
C GLN A 44 -20.11 2.49 -18.26
N THR A 45 -19.82 3.54 -17.48
CA THR A 45 -20.85 4.44 -16.93
C THR A 45 -20.64 5.90 -17.28
N GLY A 46 -19.51 6.26 -17.90
CA GLY A 46 -19.10 7.64 -18.11
C GLY A 46 -18.71 8.38 -16.83
N LYS A 47 -18.65 7.69 -15.67
CA LYS A 47 -18.39 8.29 -14.36
C LYS A 47 -17.18 7.64 -13.69
N GLN A 48 -16.39 8.47 -13.00
CA GLN A 48 -15.29 8.01 -12.17
C GLN A 48 -15.79 7.17 -10.98
N ASP A 49 -14.99 6.18 -10.57
CA ASP A 49 -15.25 5.40 -9.36
C ASP A 49 -14.92 6.29 -8.13
N ASN A 50 -15.95 6.60 -7.34
CA ASN A 50 -15.81 7.47 -6.16
C ASN A 50 -14.84 6.91 -5.11
N VAL A 51 -14.71 5.58 -5.01
CA VAL A 51 -13.76 4.93 -4.10
C VAL A 51 -12.34 5.14 -4.61
N ALA A 52 -12.07 4.91 -5.89
CA ALA A 52 -10.78 5.14 -6.50
C ALA A 52 -10.36 6.62 -6.41
N LYS A 53 -11.30 7.55 -6.65
CA LYS A 53 -11.08 9.00 -6.53
C LYS A 53 -10.60 9.41 -5.14
N LYS A 54 -11.08 8.74 -4.08
CA LYS A 54 -10.65 8.98 -2.70
C LYS A 54 -9.37 8.21 -2.34
N ARG A 55 -9.29 6.94 -2.72
CA ARG A 55 -8.21 6.03 -2.30
C ARG A 55 -6.86 6.34 -2.95
N ILE A 56 -6.84 6.77 -4.22
CA ILE A 56 -5.57 7.05 -4.92
C ILE A 56 -4.80 8.21 -4.24
N PRO A 57 -5.42 9.37 -3.94
CA PRO A 57 -4.75 10.43 -3.18
C PRO A 57 -4.26 9.98 -1.80
N GLU A 58 -5.08 9.24 -1.04
CA GLU A 58 -4.69 8.73 0.29
C GLU A 58 -3.46 7.83 0.23
N LEU A 59 -3.37 6.96 -0.79
CA LEU A 59 -2.21 6.09 -1.00
C LEU A 59 -0.97 6.88 -1.41
N ARG A 60 -1.12 7.93 -2.23
CA ARG A 60 -0.01 8.82 -2.61
C ARG A 60 0.52 9.61 -1.41
N MET A 61 -0.35 10.10 -0.54
CA MET A 61 0.06 10.74 0.71
C MET A 61 0.82 9.77 1.62
N GLY A 62 0.39 8.50 1.69
CA GLY A 62 1.11 7.46 2.42
C GLY A 62 2.51 7.18 1.84
N ILE A 63 2.66 7.21 0.51
CA ILE A 63 3.99 7.13 -0.13
C ILE A 63 4.88 8.30 0.31
N ASP A 64 4.34 9.53 0.33
CA ASP A 64 5.13 10.71 0.71
C ASP A 64 5.63 10.63 2.15
N GLU A 65 4.79 10.16 3.08
CA GLU A 65 5.18 9.93 4.47
C GLU A 65 6.27 8.85 4.58
N LEU A 66 6.10 7.76 3.84
CA LEU A 66 7.05 6.65 3.82
C LEU A 66 8.42 7.06 3.28
N LEU A 67 8.45 7.86 2.21
CA LEU A 67 9.69 8.40 1.64
C LEU A 67 10.40 9.32 2.63
N ARG A 68 9.67 10.06 3.48
CA ARG A 68 10.29 10.86 4.55
C ARG A 68 10.98 9.99 5.59
N ILE A 69 10.33 8.91 6.03
CA ILE A 69 10.90 7.96 7.00
C ILE A 69 12.18 7.31 6.44
N VAL A 70 12.13 6.87 5.18
CA VAL A 70 13.31 6.28 4.51
C VAL A 70 14.43 7.31 4.36
N ALA A 71 14.11 8.55 3.99
CA ALA A 71 15.10 9.62 3.84
C ALA A 71 15.78 9.97 5.17
N GLU A 72 15.04 9.96 6.27
CA GLU A 72 15.58 10.14 7.63
C GLU A 72 16.54 9.00 8.00
N ALA A 73 16.12 7.75 7.80
CA ALA A 73 16.98 6.60 8.06
C ALA A 73 18.27 6.65 7.23
N LYS A 74 18.18 7.04 5.95
CA LYS A 74 19.33 7.25 5.07
C LYS A 74 20.27 8.34 5.59
N LYS A 75 19.72 9.49 6.00
CA LYS A 75 20.51 10.62 6.54
C LYS A 75 21.29 10.22 7.79
N ASN A 76 20.71 9.37 8.62
CA ASN A 76 21.29 8.91 9.87
C ASN A 76 22.10 7.61 9.73
N ASN A 77 22.25 7.08 8.51
CA ASN A 77 22.91 5.80 8.22
C ASN A 77 22.33 4.62 9.03
N GLN A 78 21.00 4.57 9.12
CA GLN A 78 20.23 3.57 9.85
C GLN A 78 19.60 2.55 8.90
N ILE A 79 19.29 1.37 9.43
CA ILE A 79 18.47 0.35 8.77
C ILE A 79 17.04 0.41 9.29
N LEU A 80 16.07 0.08 8.44
CA LEU A 80 14.66 0.08 8.79
C LEU A 80 14.22 -1.33 9.17
N THR A 81 13.47 -1.46 10.26
CA THR A 81 12.73 -2.69 10.55
C THR A 81 11.31 -2.52 10.02
N ILE A 82 10.86 -3.43 9.18
CA ILE A 82 9.53 -3.38 8.57
C ILE A 82 8.79 -4.66 8.92
N HIS A 83 7.58 -4.49 9.45
CA HIS A 83 6.67 -5.58 9.78
C HIS A 83 5.30 -5.27 9.17
N SER A 84 4.74 -6.20 8.41
CA SER A 84 3.42 -6.08 7.80
C SER A 84 2.71 -7.42 7.82
N THR A 85 1.48 -7.42 8.31
CA THR A 85 0.61 -8.60 8.39
C THR A 85 -0.72 -8.27 7.71
N ILE A 86 -1.24 -9.20 6.90
CA ILE A 86 -2.62 -9.16 6.42
C ILE A 86 -3.47 -10.07 7.28
N THR A 87 -4.53 -9.51 7.86
CA THR A 87 -5.57 -10.25 8.57
C THR A 87 -6.78 -10.44 7.64
N VAL A 88 -7.12 -11.70 7.34
CA VAL A 88 -8.26 -12.06 6.50
C VAL A 88 -9.37 -12.67 7.35
N SER A 89 -10.57 -12.13 7.22
CA SER A 89 -11.78 -12.67 7.86
C SER A 89 -12.88 -12.85 6.82
N ILE A 90 -13.60 -13.98 6.91
CA ILE A 90 -14.79 -14.22 6.08
C ILE A 90 -15.98 -13.60 6.81
N VAL A 91 -16.66 -12.66 6.13
CA VAL A 91 -17.89 -12.02 6.61
C VAL A 91 -19.04 -12.39 5.69
N ASP A 92 -20.23 -12.57 6.25
CA ASP A 92 -21.46 -12.79 5.48
C ASP A 92 -21.80 -11.51 4.68
N LYS A 93 -22.43 -11.69 3.51
CA LYS A 93 -22.67 -10.64 2.51
C LYS A 93 -23.83 -9.73 2.87
#